data_AF-A0A2V8BYP4-F1
#
_entry.id   AF-A0A2V8BYP4-F1
#
_cell.length_a   1.000
_cell.length_b   1.000
_cell.length_c   1.000
_cell.angle_alpha   90.00
_cell.angle_beta   90.00
_cell.angle_gamma   90.00
#
_symmetry.space_group_name_H-M   'P 1'
#
loop_
_entity.id
_entity.type
_entity.pdbx_description
1 polymer ?
#
loop_
_entity_poly.entity_id
_entity_poly.type
_entity_poly.pdbx_seq_one_letter_code
_entity_poly.pdbx_strand_id
1 'polypeptide(L)'
;MGLAVRRAVVESALLLALLGASPAGAGERYAMVVAGASGGDAYAQKYDKWRATFVATLRDKFGYATDRLRIFAETGSEGVQKATRENVHRELLQFRKRLTKDDQLLILLIGHGTTIDGEDAKFNLVGPDMSASDWAELIKPLPGRVVFVDTTGA
;
A
#
# COMPACT_ATOMS: atom_id res chain seq x y z
N MET A 1 -49.79 -33.13 -11.13
CA MET A 1 -48.48 -33.30 -10.49
C MET A 1 -47.30 -32.63 -11.22
N GLY A 2 -47.39 -32.26 -12.50
CA GLY A 2 -46.24 -31.71 -13.25
C GLY A 2 -45.92 -30.21 -13.08
N LEU A 3 -46.89 -29.37 -12.71
CA LEU A 3 -46.68 -27.92 -12.60
C LEU A 3 -46.00 -27.50 -11.27
N ALA A 4 -46.35 -28.15 -10.16
CA ALA A 4 -45.81 -27.84 -8.83
C ALA A 4 -44.33 -28.27 -8.70
N VAL A 5 -43.97 -29.41 -9.29
CA VAL A 5 -42.58 -29.91 -9.31
C VAL A 5 -41.68 -28.99 -10.15
N ARG A 6 -42.19 -28.44 -11.26
CA ARG A 6 -41.44 -27.49 -12.10
C ARG A 6 -41.17 -26.16 -11.40
N ARG A 7 -42.11 -25.66 -10.58
CA ARG A 7 -41.90 -24.45 -9.77
C ARG A 7 -40.86 -24.63 -8.68
N ALA A 8 -40.92 -25.74 -7.94
CA ALA A 8 -39.99 -26.03 -6.84
C ALA A 8 -38.53 -26.19 -7.33
N VAL A 9 -38.32 -26.77 -8.51
CA VAL A 9 -36.98 -26.93 -9.12
C VAL A 9 -36.41 -25.57 -9.57
N VAL A 10 -37.24 -24.67 -10.10
CA VAL A 10 -36.81 -23.33 -10.51
C VAL A 10 -36.49 -22.44 -9.31
N GLU A 11 -37.29 -22.49 -8.25
CA GLU A 11 -37.04 -21.74 -7.01
C GLU A 11 -35.75 -22.20 -6.31
N SER A 12 -35.51 -23.52 -6.26
CA SER A 12 -34.29 -24.09 -5.68
C SER A 12 -33.03 -23.74 -6.48
N ALA A 13 -33.13 -23.70 -7.82
CA ALA A 13 -32.04 -23.27 -8.69
C ALA A 13 -31.70 -21.78 -8.54
N LEU A 14 -32.70 -20.93 -8.29
CA LEU A 14 -32.52 -19.49 -8.07
C LEU A 14 -31.82 -19.19 -6.73
N LEU A 15 -32.17 -19.92 -5.66
CA LEU A 15 -31.51 -19.80 -4.36
C LEU A 15 -30.05 -20.26 -4.40
N LEU A 16 -29.72 -21.31 -5.16
CA LEU A 16 -28.33 -21.75 -5.35
C LEU A 16 -27.49 -20.76 -6.15
N ALA A 17 -28.08 -20.08 -7.14
CA ALA A 17 -27.39 -19.08 -7.96
C ALA A 17 -27.05 -17.80 -7.17
N LEU A 18 -27.87 -17.43 -6.19
CA LEU A 18 -27.60 -16.28 -5.30
C LEU A 18 -26.52 -16.58 -4.24
N LEU A 19 -26.34 -17.84 -3.84
CA LEU A 19 -25.27 -18.28 -2.93
C LEU A 19 -23.91 -18.43 -3.64
N GLY A 20 -23.91 -18.59 -4.97
CA GLY A 20 -22.71 -18.72 -5.80
C GLY A 20 -22.23 -17.41 -6.44
N ALA A 21 -22.93 -16.29 -6.23
CA ALA A 21 -22.47 -14.99 -6.63
C ALA A 21 -21.35 -14.53 -5.69
N SER A 22 -20.12 -15.00 -5.94
CA SER A 22 -18.93 -14.33 -5.43
C SER A 22 -19.08 -12.86 -5.79
N PRO A 23 -18.85 -11.90 -4.86
CA PRO A 23 -18.75 -10.51 -5.25
C PRO A 23 -17.76 -10.47 -6.41
N ALA A 24 -18.15 -9.86 -7.54
CA ALA A 24 -17.20 -9.56 -8.60
C ALA A 24 -16.07 -8.80 -7.91
N GLY A 25 -14.95 -9.48 -7.67
CA GLY A 25 -13.96 -9.06 -6.70
C GLY A 25 -13.34 -7.78 -7.20
N ALA A 26 -13.81 -6.64 -6.71
CA ALA A 26 -13.04 -5.41 -6.80
C ALA A 26 -11.72 -5.73 -6.12
N GLY A 27 -10.61 -5.64 -6.86
CA GLY A 27 -9.32 -6.00 -6.31
C GLY A 27 -8.98 -5.20 -5.06
N GLU A 28 -8.13 -5.78 -4.24
CA GLU A 28 -7.89 -5.31 -2.90
C GLU A 28 -6.98 -4.07 -2.91
N ARG A 29 -7.22 -3.18 -1.94
CA ARG A 29 -6.44 -1.94 -1.80
C ARG A 29 -5.44 -2.07 -0.68
N TYR A 30 -4.17 -1.84 -1.03
CA TYR A 30 -3.02 -1.84 -0.13
C TYR A 30 -2.40 -0.46 -0.09
N ALA A 31 -1.79 -0.11 1.04
CA ALA A 31 -0.99 1.11 1.11
C ALA A 31 0.32 0.88 1.87
N MET A 32 1.38 1.47 1.36
CA MET A 32 2.68 1.62 1.99
C MET A 32 2.96 3.11 2.18
N VAL A 33 3.02 3.56 3.43
CA VAL A 33 3.29 4.96 3.77
C VAL A 33 4.64 5.02 4.45
N VAL A 34 5.58 5.76 3.85
CA VAL A 34 6.97 5.85 4.30
C VAL A 34 7.30 7.28 4.68
N ALA A 35 7.46 7.53 5.97
CA ALA A 35 8.11 8.75 6.47
C ALA A 35 9.61 8.48 6.62
N GLY A 36 10.42 9.11 5.77
CA GLY A 36 11.87 8.94 5.71
C GLY A 36 12.62 9.66 6.84
N ALA A 37 13.94 9.77 6.71
CA ALA A 37 14.75 10.54 7.66
C ALA A 37 14.41 12.04 7.56
N SER A 38 14.10 12.66 8.70
CA SER A 38 13.58 14.03 8.75
C SER A 38 14.64 15.12 8.73
N GLY A 39 15.89 14.79 9.12
CA GLY A 39 16.97 15.76 9.26
C GLY A 39 16.87 16.68 10.47
N GLY A 40 15.83 16.53 11.31
CA GLY A 40 15.69 17.26 12.57
C GLY A 40 14.28 17.20 13.18
N ASP A 41 14.18 17.44 14.49
CA ASP A 41 12.97 17.20 15.29
C ASP A 41 11.70 17.91 14.78
N ALA A 42 11.84 19.14 14.25
CA ALA A 42 10.71 19.89 13.72
C ALA A 42 10.08 19.20 12.50
N TYR A 43 10.91 18.62 11.62
CA TYR A 43 10.44 17.83 10.48
C TYR A 43 9.91 16.48 10.93
N ALA A 44 10.55 15.83 11.90
CA ALA A 44 10.10 14.55 12.45
C ALA A 44 8.63 14.62 12.93
N GLN A 45 8.31 15.62 13.76
CA GLN A 45 6.94 15.82 14.26
C GLN A 45 5.93 16.08 13.14
N LYS A 46 6.33 16.85 12.13
CA LYS A 46 5.49 17.18 10.97
C LYS A 46 5.21 15.94 10.11
N TYR A 47 6.24 15.14 9.84
CA TYR A 47 6.12 13.90 9.08
C TYR A 47 5.25 12.88 9.79
N ASP A 48 5.43 12.73 11.11
CA ASP A 48 4.57 11.85 11.90
C ASP A 48 3.11 12.28 11.88
N LYS A 49 2.84 13.59 12.02
CA LYS A 49 1.47 14.12 11.92
C LYS A 49 0.86 13.83 10.55
N TRP A 50 1.60 14.10 9.47
CA TRP A 50 1.13 13.86 8.11
C TRP A 50 0.86 12.38 7.83
N ARG A 51 1.82 11.51 8.18
CA ARG A 51 1.70 10.06 8.09
C ARG A 51 0.47 9.56 8.85
N ALA A 52 0.33 9.91 10.12
CA ALA A 52 -0.78 9.47 10.96
C ALA A 52 -2.13 9.94 10.41
N THR A 53 -2.21 11.21 9.97
CA THR A 53 -3.43 11.77 9.37
C THR A 53 -3.80 11.06 8.08
N PHE A 54 -2.82 10.75 7.23
CA PHE A 54 -3.04 10.07 5.97
C PHE A 54 -3.49 8.61 6.18
N VAL A 55 -2.81 7.87 7.07
CA VAL A 55 -3.18 6.50 7.45
C VAL A 55 -4.61 6.46 8.03
N ALA A 56 -4.94 7.36 8.94
CA ALA A 56 -6.30 7.47 9.48
C ALA A 56 -7.32 7.76 8.38
N THR A 57 -6.99 8.64 7.43
CA THR A 57 -7.86 8.94 6.28
C THR A 57 -8.09 7.71 5.40
N LEU A 58 -7.04 6.94 5.07
CA LEU A 58 -7.17 5.71 4.31
C LEU A 58 -8.08 4.68 4.99
N ARG A 59 -7.91 4.51 6.31
CA ARG A 59 -8.72 3.59 7.11
C ARG A 59 -10.16 4.07 7.24
N ASP A 60 -10.34 5.29 7.76
CA ASP A 60 -11.63 5.76 8.28
C ASP A 60 -12.54 6.30 7.16
N LYS A 61 -11.97 6.92 6.12
CA LYS A 61 -12.74 7.50 5.00
C LYS A 61 -12.77 6.61 3.78
N PHE A 62 -11.63 6.00 3.45
CA PHE A 62 -11.51 5.18 2.24
C PHE A 62 -11.70 3.69 2.50
N GLY A 63 -11.82 3.24 3.74
CA GLY A 63 -12.14 1.86 4.10
C GLY A 63 -11.01 0.86 3.80
N TYR A 64 -9.74 1.28 3.90
CA TYR A 64 -8.62 0.36 3.80
C TYR A 64 -8.59 -0.56 5.04
N ALA A 65 -8.47 -1.87 4.79
CA ALA A 65 -8.30 -2.84 5.88
C ALA A 65 -6.95 -2.62 6.59
N THR A 66 -6.96 -2.70 7.92
CA THR A 66 -5.78 -2.36 8.74
C THR A 66 -4.60 -3.30 8.45
N ASP A 67 -4.85 -4.57 8.16
CA ASP A 67 -3.84 -5.57 7.82
C ASP A 67 -3.22 -5.38 6.42
N ARG A 68 -3.69 -4.38 5.66
CA ARG A 68 -3.22 -3.98 4.33
C ARG A 68 -2.52 -2.62 4.31
N LEU A 69 -2.43 -1.98 5.47
CA LEU A 69 -1.63 -0.77 5.68
C LEU A 69 -0.25 -1.19 6.19
N ARG A 70 0.79 -0.65 5.54
CA ARG A 70 2.19 -0.83 5.92
C ARG A 70 2.80 0.54 6.16
N ILE A 71 3.24 0.76 7.38
CA ILE A 71 3.56 2.09 7.88
C ILE A 71 5.02 2.10 8.31
N PHE A 72 5.77 3.06 7.80
CA PHE A 72 7.18 3.26 8.11
C PHE A 72 7.42 4.69 8.59
N ALA A 73 8.27 4.84 9.60
CA ALA A 73 8.66 6.14 10.16
C ALA A 73 10.12 6.15 10.60
N GLU A 74 10.65 7.34 10.88
CA GLU A 74 12.03 7.50 11.34
C GLU A 74 12.33 6.70 12.61
N THR A 75 11.37 6.70 13.55
CA THR A 75 11.38 5.85 14.75
C THR A 75 10.25 4.82 14.67
N GLY A 76 10.58 3.55 14.92
CA GLY A 76 9.57 2.48 14.95
C GLY A 76 8.72 2.51 16.23
N SER A 77 7.52 1.98 16.15
CA SER A 77 6.59 1.79 17.27
C SER A 77 5.64 0.64 16.98
N GLU A 78 4.66 0.38 17.85
CA GLU A 78 3.67 -0.67 17.60
C GLU A 78 2.92 -0.43 16.29
N GLY A 79 2.96 -1.40 15.38
CA GLY A 79 2.35 -1.29 14.05
C GLY A 79 3.08 -0.35 13.07
N VAL A 80 4.22 0.25 13.46
CA VAL A 80 5.02 1.14 12.62
C VAL A 80 6.46 0.66 12.56
N GLN A 81 6.91 0.27 11.37
CA GLN A 81 8.27 -0.19 11.15
C GLN A 81 9.22 1.01 11.00
N LYS A 82 10.51 0.81 11.30
CA LYS A 82 11.52 1.84 11.02
C LYS A 82 11.74 1.97 9.50
N ALA A 83 11.81 3.18 8.98
CA ALA A 83 11.98 3.48 7.55
C ALA A 83 13.43 3.30 7.09
N THR A 84 13.95 2.08 7.19
CA THR A 84 15.27 1.71 6.63
C THR A 84 15.11 1.09 5.24
N ARG A 85 16.17 1.12 4.44
CA ARG A 85 16.23 0.46 3.12
C ARG A 85 15.83 -1.02 3.20
N GLU A 86 16.32 -1.74 4.20
CA GLU A 86 16.07 -3.17 4.37
C GLU A 86 14.59 -3.46 4.65
N ASN A 87 13.96 -2.63 5.48
CA ASN A 87 12.55 -2.78 5.83
C ASN A 87 11.64 -2.45 4.64
N VAL A 88 11.94 -1.38 3.90
CA VAL A 88 11.25 -0.99 2.66
C VAL A 88 11.37 -2.08 1.60
N HIS A 89 12.59 -2.54 1.34
CA HIS A 89 12.88 -3.59 0.37
C HIS A 89 12.14 -4.89 0.71
N ARG A 90 12.21 -5.32 1.98
CA ARG A 90 11.50 -6.51 2.46
C ARG A 90 9.99 -6.40 2.20
N GLU A 91 9.37 -5.26 2.51
CA GLU A 91 7.93 -5.11 2.33
C GLU A 91 7.52 -5.12 0.86
N LEU A 92 8.27 -4.48 -0.03
CA LEU A 92 8.03 -4.54 -1.47
C LEU A 92 8.11 -5.99 -2.00
N LEU A 93 9.06 -6.79 -1.51
CA LEU A 93 9.12 -8.22 -1.82
C LEU A 93 7.92 -9.01 -1.27
N GLN A 94 7.34 -8.61 -0.13
CA GLN A 94 6.11 -9.23 0.37
C GLN A 94 4.91 -8.85 -0.49
N PHE A 95 4.80 -7.58 -0.90
CA PHE A 95 3.77 -7.16 -1.85
C PHE A 95 3.85 -7.90 -3.17
N ARG A 96 5.05 -8.14 -3.70
CA ARG A 96 5.24 -8.95 -4.92
C ARG A 96 4.61 -10.35 -4.81
N LYS A 97 4.60 -10.94 -3.60
CA LYS A 97 4.02 -12.26 -3.35
C LYS A 97 2.52 -12.21 -3.04
N ARG A 98 2.03 -11.11 -2.47
CA ARG A 98 0.66 -10.97 -1.95
C ARG A 98 -0.31 -10.38 -2.97
N LEU A 99 0.16 -9.43 -3.79
CA LEU A 99 -0.67 -8.73 -4.75
C LEU A 99 -1.08 -9.63 -5.92
N THR A 100 -2.26 -9.37 -6.46
CA THR A 100 -2.78 -9.93 -7.71
C THR A 100 -2.91 -8.84 -8.77
N LYS A 101 -3.20 -9.23 -10.02
CA LYS A 101 -3.37 -8.29 -11.15
C LYS A 101 -4.54 -7.32 -10.99
N ASP A 102 -5.50 -7.64 -10.13
CA ASP A 102 -6.71 -6.84 -9.95
C ASP A 102 -6.55 -5.84 -8.78
N ASP A 103 -5.53 -6.03 -7.93
CA ASP A 103 -5.26 -5.22 -6.74
C ASP A 103 -4.64 -3.85 -7.07
N GLN A 104 -4.71 -2.94 -6.10
CA GLN A 104 -4.01 -1.65 -6.13
C GLN A 104 -3.08 -1.48 -4.92
N LEU A 105 -1.84 -1.08 -5.16
CA LEU A 105 -0.91 -0.62 -4.14
C LEU A 105 -0.70 0.90 -4.25
N LEU A 106 -0.97 1.62 -3.17
CA LEU A 106 -0.57 3.02 -3.02
C LEU A 106 0.76 3.08 -2.24
N ILE A 107 1.77 3.71 -2.81
CA ILE A 107 3.02 4.03 -2.13
C ILE A 107 3.08 5.54 -1.96
N LEU A 108 3.17 6.01 -0.71
CA LEU A 108 3.34 7.43 -0.38
C LEU A 108 4.68 7.62 0.32
N LEU A 109 5.53 8.47 -0.27
CA LEU A 109 6.79 8.89 0.33
C LEU A 109 6.65 10.28 0.92
N ILE A 110 6.95 10.41 2.21
CA ILE A 110 6.98 11.66 2.98
C ILE A 110 8.42 11.84 3.46
N GLY A 111 9.11 12.85 2.95
CA GLY A 111 10.51 13.04 3.32
C GLY A 111 11.23 14.07 2.49
N HIS A 112 12.54 13.99 2.54
CA HIS A 112 13.43 14.72 1.67
C HIS A 112 14.01 13.81 0.59
N GLY A 113 14.38 14.43 -0.52
CA GLY A 113 15.22 13.81 -1.52
C GLY A 113 16.58 14.50 -1.55
N THR A 114 17.61 13.76 -1.93
CA THR A 114 18.92 14.31 -2.25
C THR A 114 19.28 13.99 -3.69
N THR A 115 19.88 14.97 -4.36
CA THR A 115 20.45 14.80 -5.70
C THR A 115 21.84 15.41 -5.71
N ILE A 116 22.78 14.70 -6.32
CA ILE A 116 24.12 15.20 -6.62
C ILE A 116 24.24 15.24 -8.14
N ASP A 117 24.90 16.26 -8.68
CA ASP A 117 25.07 16.40 -10.13
C ASP A 117 25.66 15.13 -10.76
N GLY A 118 24.92 14.55 -11.72
CA GLY A 118 25.30 13.31 -12.39
C GLY A 118 24.95 12.01 -11.66
N GLU A 119 24.32 12.07 -10.48
CA GLU A 119 23.78 10.92 -9.76
C GLU A 119 22.24 10.85 -9.82
N ASP A 120 21.71 9.64 -9.69
CA ASP A 120 20.27 9.42 -9.51
C ASP A 120 19.79 10.05 -8.19
N ALA A 121 18.66 10.76 -8.25
CA ALA A 121 17.98 11.29 -7.09
C ALA A 121 17.61 10.17 -6.11
N LYS A 122 17.76 10.43 -4.80
CA LYS A 122 17.56 9.46 -3.72
C LYS A 122 16.52 9.96 -2.73
N PHE A 123 15.64 9.08 -2.29
CA PHE A 123 14.76 9.31 -1.15
C PHE A 123 15.52 9.03 0.15
N ASN A 124 15.53 9.98 1.09
CA ASN A 124 16.31 9.83 2.31
C ASN A 124 15.64 8.88 3.31
N LEU A 125 16.31 7.78 3.60
CA LEU A 125 15.85 6.77 4.56
C LEU A 125 16.67 6.85 5.84
N VAL A 126 16.24 6.14 6.87
CA VAL A 126 17.09 5.98 8.05
C VAL A 126 18.21 5.01 7.72
N GLY A 127 19.41 5.56 7.53
CA GLY A 127 20.57 4.82 7.06
C GLY A 127 20.77 5.01 5.55
N PRO A 128 21.08 3.96 4.78
CA PRO A 128 21.26 4.08 3.34
C PRO A 128 19.99 4.51 2.61
N ASP A 129 20.09 5.55 1.78
CA ASP A 129 18.98 6.09 0.97
C ASP A 129 18.61 5.17 -0.20
N MET A 130 17.45 5.33 -0.83
CA MET A 130 17.11 4.58 -2.04
C MET A 130 17.01 5.50 -3.25
N SER A 131 17.73 5.17 -4.33
CA SER A 131 17.66 5.89 -5.60
C SER A 131 16.35 5.63 -6.34
N ALA A 132 16.00 6.52 -7.27
CA ALA A 132 14.88 6.30 -8.19
C ALA A 132 14.99 4.94 -8.92
N SER A 133 16.20 4.53 -9.31
CA SER A 133 16.47 3.24 -9.94
C SER A 133 16.20 2.07 -9.01
N ASP A 134 16.60 2.16 -7.73
CA ASP A 134 16.32 1.12 -6.71
C ASP A 134 14.81 0.93 -6.53
N TRP A 135 14.05 2.03 -6.41
CA TRP A 135 12.59 1.98 -6.31
C TRP A 135 11.96 1.36 -7.56
N ALA A 136 12.41 1.77 -8.75
CA ALA A 136 11.88 1.26 -10.00
C ALA A 136 12.12 -0.25 -10.16
N GLU A 137 13.29 -0.77 -9.78
CA GLU A 137 13.60 -2.19 -9.83
C GLU A 137 12.63 -3.03 -8.97
N LEU A 138 12.26 -2.51 -7.79
CA LEU A 138 11.37 -3.21 -6.86
C LEU A 138 9.88 -3.06 -7.24
N ILE A 139 9.50 -1.95 -7.86
CA ILE A 139 8.11 -1.64 -8.21
C ILE A 139 7.69 -2.28 -9.54
N LYS A 140 8.55 -2.24 -10.57
CA LYS A 140 8.27 -2.80 -11.90
C LYS A 140 7.70 -4.24 -11.90
N PRO A 141 8.19 -5.17 -11.06
CA PRO A 141 7.68 -6.54 -11.05
C PRO A 141 6.43 -6.74 -10.18
N LEU A 142 5.89 -5.71 -9.54
CA LEU A 142 4.67 -5.82 -8.75
C LEU A 142 3.45 -6.02 -9.67
N PRO A 143 2.57 -6.99 -9.37
CA PRO A 143 1.33 -7.14 -10.10
C PRO A 143 0.32 -6.06 -9.69
N GLY A 144 -0.69 -5.85 -10.52
CA GLY A 144 -1.77 -4.91 -10.25
C GLY A 144 -1.40 -3.45 -10.56
N ARG A 145 -2.19 -2.52 -10.03
CA ARG A 145 -1.98 -1.09 -10.22
C ARG A 145 -1.13 -0.52 -9.10
N VAL A 146 0.00 0.09 -9.43
CA VAL A 146 0.79 0.86 -8.47
C VAL A 146 0.51 2.35 -8.66
N VAL A 147 0.11 3.01 -7.57
CA VAL A 147 0.04 4.47 -7.47
C VAL A 147 1.22 4.90 -6.60
N PHE A 148 2.19 5.58 -7.20
CA PHE A 148 3.39 6.05 -6.52
C PHE A 148 3.31 7.57 -6.36
N VAL A 149 3.31 8.05 -5.12
CA VAL A 149 3.24 9.47 -4.77
C VAL A 149 4.50 9.83 -4.02
N ASP A 150 5.32 10.64 -4.66
CA ASP A 150 6.52 11.22 -4.07
C ASP A 150 6.21 12.66 -3.64
N THR A 151 6.29 12.95 -2.34
CA THR A 151 6.12 14.31 -1.82
C THR A 151 7.44 14.92 -1.35
N THR A 152 8.58 14.39 -1.82
CA THR A 152 9.88 15.00 -1.53
C THR A 152 10.01 16.36 -2.18
N GLY A 153 10.63 17.28 -1.43
CA GLY A 153 11.21 18.50 -1.98
C GLY A 153 12.72 18.32 -2.10
N ALA A 154 13.29 18.91 -3.16
CA ALA A 154 14.72 19.15 -3.29
C ALA A 154 15.10 20.50 -2.66
#